data_AF-A0A5C5Z1L8-F1
#
_entry.id   AF-A0A5C5Z1L8-F1
#
_cell.length_a   1.000
_cell.length_b   1.000
_cell.length_c   1.000
_cell.angle_alpha   90.00
_cell.angle_beta   90.00
_cell.angle_gamma   90.00
#
_symmetry.space_group_name_H-M   'P 1'
#
loop_
_entity.id
_entity.type
_entity.pdbx_description
1 polymer ?
#
loop_
_entity_poly.entity_id
_entity_poly.type
_entity_poly.pdbx_seq_one_letter_code
_entity_poly.pdbx_strand_id
1 'polypeptide(L)'
;MTPLEAQINKRLTLNLLIQGAAAHAFVSASHLVRDELERIRPGLTELYDRFAISGQLNYCIGDNALFFGRPNRWWGLSESSQKPLRNHRLLDKYGNQLVIEETAHLRTLAKTKNVIGVPFLHWLQFMPMVFQVLRVEKGHEHELTELAIKTVSEIWDIPQARLDGSLTRETAFGNLHTPKTALGRIARNGVLGYGGVELRGDRFFVVAKAWVYPLLVHELVKGTVELICLHGLNELDDATYDAVTREADQLEYEAWLLQAGPAMWRKFIAVTPRDISLAHTIMHVARLNPKPLEELMMQVIESPDHARDNLAELIRSKENAANEADEL
;
A
#
# COMPACT_ATOMS: atom_id res chain seq x y z
N MET A 1 3.93 -2.86 26.91
CA MET A 1 4.48 -3.12 25.56
C MET A 1 5.98 -3.16 25.70
N THR A 2 6.61 -4.26 25.31
CA THR A 2 8.07 -4.40 25.28
C THR A 2 8.67 -3.53 24.16
N PRO A 3 10.00 -3.23 24.20
CA PRO A 3 10.65 -2.50 23.10
C PRO A 3 10.46 -3.18 21.72
N LEU A 4 10.57 -4.52 21.67
CA LEU A 4 10.35 -5.28 20.45
C LEU A 4 8.90 -5.18 19.96
N GLU A 5 7.92 -5.31 20.85
CA GLU A 5 6.50 -5.15 20.50
C GLU A 5 6.20 -3.75 19.94
N ALA A 6 6.87 -2.72 20.48
CA ALA A 6 6.73 -1.37 19.97
C ALA A 6 7.28 -1.24 18.54
N GLN A 7 8.43 -1.85 18.25
CA GLN A 7 8.99 -1.86 16.89
C GLN A 7 8.15 -2.67 15.90
N ILE A 8 7.56 -3.79 16.33
CA ILE A 8 6.59 -4.55 15.53
C ILE A 8 5.38 -3.67 15.18
N ASN A 9 4.80 -2.96 16.16
CA ASN A 9 3.70 -2.05 15.92
C ASN A 9 4.09 -0.87 15.00
N LYS A 10 5.30 -0.33 15.15
CA LYS A 10 5.85 0.67 14.22
C LYS A 10 5.86 0.14 12.79
N ARG A 11 6.45 -1.05 12.55
CA ARG A 11 6.50 -1.67 11.22
C ARG A 11 5.10 -1.92 10.64
N LEU A 12 4.17 -2.43 11.45
CA LEU A 12 2.78 -2.62 11.03
C LEU A 12 2.09 -1.31 10.64
N THR A 13 2.37 -0.21 11.35
CA THR A 13 1.87 1.13 10.98
C THR A 13 2.45 1.60 9.65
N LEU A 14 3.75 1.37 9.40
CA LEU A 14 4.35 1.68 8.10
C LEU A 14 3.77 0.80 6.99
N ASN A 15 3.56 -0.48 7.24
CA ASN A 15 2.92 -1.40 6.29
C ASN A 15 1.48 -0.96 5.95
N LEU A 16 0.74 -0.42 6.93
CA LEU A 16 -0.57 0.17 6.69
C LEU A 16 -0.51 1.34 5.68
N LEU A 17 0.49 2.22 5.83
CA LEU A 17 0.71 3.34 4.89
C LEU A 17 1.17 2.84 3.51
N ILE A 18 2.08 1.87 3.45
CA ILE A 18 2.58 1.27 2.20
C ILE A 18 1.42 0.67 1.40
N GLN A 19 0.60 -0.17 2.05
CA GLN A 19 -0.55 -0.81 1.40
C GLN A 19 -1.61 0.23 1.01
N GLY A 20 -1.82 1.24 1.87
CA GLY A 20 -2.74 2.35 1.59
C GLY A 20 -2.33 3.18 0.38
N ALA A 21 -1.03 3.49 0.25
CA ALA A 21 -0.47 4.22 -0.88
C ALA A 21 -0.60 3.44 -2.19
N ALA A 22 -0.23 2.16 -2.16
CA ALA A 22 -0.32 1.27 -3.32
C ALA A 22 -1.78 1.10 -3.78
N ALA A 23 -2.72 0.93 -2.84
CA ALA A 23 -4.14 0.88 -3.16
C ALA A 23 -4.64 2.23 -3.71
N HIS A 24 -4.25 3.36 -3.12
CA HIS A 24 -4.65 4.66 -3.65
C HIS A 24 -4.18 4.87 -5.09
N ALA A 25 -2.92 4.53 -5.39
CA ALA A 25 -2.36 4.61 -6.75
C ALA A 25 -3.08 3.64 -7.71
N PHE A 26 -3.44 2.45 -7.26
CA PHE A 26 -4.11 1.44 -8.08
C PHE A 26 -5.40 1.96 -8.74
N VAL A 27 -6.16 2.82 -8.05
CA VAL A 27 -7.42 3.40 -8.55
C VAL A 27 -7.29 4.79 -9.17
N SER A 28 -6.09 5.39 -9.19
CA SER A 28 -5.93 6.81 -9.59
C SER A 28 -4.78 7.08 -10.56
N ALA A 29 -3.69 6.30 -10.50
CA ALA A 29 -2.46 6.58 -11.23
C ALA A 29 -2.62 6.46 -12.76
N SER A 30 -3.55 5.62 -13.24
CA SER A 30 -3.89 5.52 -14.67
C SER A 30 -4.33 6.87 -15.27
N HIS A 31 -4.89 7.77 -14.46
CA HIS A 31 -5.33 9.07 -14.93
C HIS A 31 -4.19 10.07 -15.17
N LEU A 32 -3.00 9.84 -14.59
CA LEU A 32 -1.82 10.69 -14.83
C LEU A 32 -1.26 10.52 -16.25
N VAL A 33 -1.42 9.32 -16.81
CA VAL A 33 -0.99 8.95 -18.16
C VAL A 33 -2.17 8.59 -19.06
N ARG A 34 -3.32 9.23 -18.83
CA ARG A 34 -4.56 8.93 -19.55
C ARG A 34 -4.36 9.02 -21.06
N ASP A 35 -3.75 10.09 -21.54
CA ASP A 35 -3.62 10.34 -22.97
C ASP A 35 -2.70 9.31 -23.66
N GLU A 36 -1.69 8.82 -22.96
CA GLU A 36 -0.85 7.69 -23.38
C GLU A 36 -1.67 6.39 -23.45
N LEU A 37 -2.44 6.08 -22.40
CA LEU A 37 -3.24 4.85 -22.35
C LEU A 37 -4.35 4.84 -23.40
N GLU A 38 -5.02 5.97 -23.63
CA GLU A 38 -6.09 6.08 -24.63
C GLU A 38 -5.54 5.98 -26.07
N ARG A 39 -4.26 6.33 -26.29
CA ARG A 39 -3.58 6.10 -27.57
C ARG A 39 -3.31 4.62 -27.83
N ILE A 40 -2.98 3.85 -26.80
CA ILE A 40 -2.85 2.38 -26.91
C ILE A 40 -4.21 1.78 -27.28
N ARG A 41 -5.25 2.12 -26.52
CA ARG A 41 -6.61 1.70 -26.80
C ARG A 41 -7.63 2.68 -26.22
N PRO A 42 -8.58 3.19 -27.04
CA PRO A 42 -9.71 3.95 -26.51
C PRO A 42 -10.52 3.15 -25.48
N GLY A 43 -10.80 3.76 -24.33
CA GLY A 43 -11.48 3.19 -23.18
C GLY A 43 -10.57 2.38 -22.24
N LEU A 44 -9.24 2.37 -22.44
CA LEU A 44 -8.33 1.60 -21.59
C LEU A 44 -8.31 2.12 -20.15
N THR A 45 -8.32 3.44 -19.95
CA THR A 45 -8.35 4.03 -18.61
C THR A 45 -9.61 3.63 -17.86
N GLU A 46 -10.77 3.63 -18.53
CA GLU A 46 -12.04 3.20 -17.92
C GLU A 46 -12.02 1.70 -17.56
N LEU A 47 -11.43 0.87 -18.42
CA LEU A 47 -11.25 -0.55 -18.12
C LEU A 47 -10.37 -0.73 -16.87
N TYR A 48 -9.30 0.05 -16.73
CA TYR A 48 -8.44 0.04 -15.56
C TYR A 48 -9.14 0.54 -14.30
N ASP A 49 -9.95 1.60 -14.38
CA ASP A 49 -10.75 2.07 -13.23
C ASP A 49 -11.64 0.93 -12.70
N ARG A 50 -12.36 0.27 -13.61
CA ARG A 50 -13.25 -0.84 -13.26
C ARG A 50 -12.48 -2.01 -12.65
N PHE A 51 -11.31 -2.33 -13.22
CA PHE A 51 -10.44 -3.39 -12.75
C PHE A 51 -9.91 -3.11 -11.35
N ALA A 52 -9.38 -1.91 -11.13
CA ALA A 52 -8.81 -1.51 -9.85
C ALA A 52 -9.86 -1.46 -8.74
N ILE A 53 -11.01 -0.84 -9.01
CA ILE A 53 -12.14 -0.79 -8.07
C ILE A 53 -12.61 -2.20 -7.72
N SER A 54 -12.77 -3.08 -8.71
CA SER A 54 -13.19 -4.47 -8.50
C SER A 54 -12.14 -5.25 -7.69
N GLY A 55 -10.85 -5.07 -7.99
CA GLY A 55 -9.75 -5.68 -7.23
C GLY A 55 -9.77 -5.30 -5.74
N GLN A 56 -9.97 -4.01 -5.43
CA GLN A 56 -10.04 -3.54 -4.04
C GLN A 56 -11.31 -3.97 -3.33
N LEU A 57 -12.46 -3.87 -4.02
CA LEU A 57 -13.73 -4.34 -3.48
C LEU A 57 -13.69 -5.82 -3.10
N ASN A 58 -12.88 -6.62 -3.78
CA ASN A 58 -12.74 -8.03 -3.46
C ASN A 58 -12.31 -8.24 -2.00
N TYR A 59 -11.44 -7.38 -1.45
CA TYR A 59 -10.96 -7.46 -0.07
C TYR A 59 -12.02 -7.06 0.96
N CYS A 60 -12.97 -6.19 0.60
CA CYS A 60 -13.99 -5.70 1.52
C CYS A 60 -15.31 -6.49 1.45
N ILE A 61 -15.74 -6.86 0.24
CA ILE A 61 -17.07 -7.43 -0.01
C ILE A 61 -17.07 -8.60 -0.99
N GLY A 62 -15.93 -8.98 -1.57
CA GLY A 62 -15.83 -10.10 -2.49
C GLY A 62 -15.41 -11.42 -1.83
N ASP A 63 -14.84 -12.31 -2.62
CA ASP A 63 -14.51 -13.68 -2.20
C ASP A 63 -13.34 -13.70 -1.20
N ASN A 64 -12.44 -12.71 -1.27
CA ASN A 64 -11.40 -12.55 -0.26
C ASN A 64 -12.03 -12.32 1.13
N ALA A 65 -13.17 -11.63 1.24
CA ALA A 65 -13.89 -11.50 2.51
C ALA A 65 -14.46 -12.85 3.04
N LEU A 66 -14.58 -13.88 2.19
CA LEU A 66 -14.94 -15.23 2.62
C LEU A 66 -13.75 -15.98 3.23
N PHE A 67 -12.53 -15.77 2.71
CA PHE A 67 -11.31 -16.42 3.18
C PHE A 67 -10.63 -15.69 4.34
N PHE A 68 -10.57 -14.36 4.27
CA PHE A 68 -9.86 -13.48 5.22
C PHE A 68 -10.79 -12.85 6.27
N GLY A 69 -12.09 -13.18 6.22
CA GLY A 69 -13.12 -12.69 7.11
C GLY A 69 -13.83 -11.43 6.58
N ARG A 70 -15.15 -11.36 6.80
CA ARG A 70 -15.93 -10.16 6.48
C ARG A 70 -15.51 -9.01 7.40
N PRO A 71 -15.27 -7.80 6.87
CA PRO A 71 -14.83 -6.65 7.66
C PRO A 71 -15.58 -6.46 8.98
N ASN A 72 -16.91 -6.42 8.93
CA ASN A 72 -17.75 -6.16 10.11
C ASN A 72 -17.71 -7.26 11.17
N ARG A 73 -17.35 -8.50 10.81
CA ARG A 73 -17.16 -9.59 11.77
C ARG A 73 -15.77 -9.53 12.40
N TRP A 74 -14.78 -9.12 11.63
CA TRP A 74 -13.40 -9.11 12.07
C TRP A 74 -13.04 -7.88 12.89
N TRP A 75 -13.29 -6.71 12.32
CA TRP A 75 -13.02 -5.43 12.95
C TRP A 75 -14.09 -5.05 13.99
N GLY A 76 -15.31 -5.59 13.86
CA GLY A 76 -16.44 -5.25 14.75
C GLY A 76 -16.59 -6.08 16.02
N LEU A 77 -15.94 -7.24 16.15
CA LEU A 77 -16.05 -8.09 17.36
C LEU A 77 -15.00 -7.69 18.39
N SER A 78 -15.25 -6.74 19.29
CA SER A 78 -14.24 -6.17 20.21
C SER A 78 -13.41 -7.17 21.05
N GLU A 79 -13.88 -8.40 21.30
CA GLU A 79 -13.30 -9.27 22.35
C GLU A 79 -12.74 -10.64 21.92
N SER A 80 -12.63 -10.96 20.61
CA SER A 80 -12.08 -12.26 20.21
C SER A 80 -10.56 -12.34 20.42
N SER A 81 -10.11 -13.33 21.20
CA SER A 81 -8.69 -13.65 21.42
C SER A 81 -7.94 -14.01 20.15
N GLN A 82 -8.65 -14.29 19.05
CA GLN A 82 -8.09 -14.70 17.75
C GLN A 82 -7.87 -13.54 16.77
N LYS A 83 -8.07 -12.27 17.17
CA LYS A 83 -7.79 -11.10 16.31
C LYS A 83 -6.29 -10.93 16.03
N PRO A 84 -5.86 -11.03 14.78
CA PRO A 84 -4.58 -10.53 14.28
C PRO A 84 -4.53 -9.02 14.43
N LEU A 85 -3.34 -8.50 14.71
CA LEU A 85 -3.11 -7.06 14.95
C LEU A 85 -3.83 -6.48 16.19
N ARG A 86 -4.42 -7.28 17.09
CA ARG A 86 -5.08 -6.78 18.33
C ARG A 86 -4.15 -5.96 19.23
N ASN A 87 -2.85 -6.22 19.16
CA ASN A 87 -1.86 -5.50 19.96
C ASN A 87 -1.49 -4.13 19.34
N HIS A 88 -2.02 -3.82 18.15
CA HIS A 88 -1.79 -2.59 17.43
C HIS A 88 -2.88 -1.56 17.78
N ARG A 89 -2.58 -0.62 18.67
CA ARG A 89 -3.60 0.26 19.28
C ARG A 89 -4.38 1.09 18.27
N LEU A 90 -3.73 1.63 17.23
CA LEU A 90 -4.39 2.36 16.16
C LEU A 90 -5.46 1.51 15.46
N LEU A 91 -5.11 0.29 15.04
CA LEU A 91 -6.01 -0.60 14.30
C LEU A 91 -7.05 -1.25 15.19
N ASP A 92 -6.73 -1.51 16.45
CA ASP A 92 -7.70 -1.97 17.44
C ASP A 92 -8.78 -0.90 17.69
N LYS A 93 -8.38 0.37 17.82
CA LYS A 93 -9.30 1.49 18.09
C LYS A 93 -10.08 1.94 16.83
N TYR A 94 -9.42 2.02 15.68
CA TYR A 94 -9.98 2.65 14.46
C TYR A 94 -10.13 1.74 13.26
N GLY A 95 -9.63 0.51 13.30
CA GLY A 95 -9.64 -0.38 12.14
C GLY A 95 -11.05 -0.55 11.57
N ASN A 96 -12.05 -0.79 12.43
CA ASN A 96 -13.44 -0.92 11.97
C ASN A 96 -13.97 0.35 11.28
N GLN A 97 -13.68 1.52 11.85
CA GLN A 97 -14.08 2.80 11.25
C GLN A 97 -13.42 2.97 9.88
N LEU A 98 -12.11 2.76 9.78
CA LEU A 98 -11.36 2.89 8.53
C LEU A 98 -11.89 1.96 7.44
N VAL A 99 -12.22 0.71 7.77
CA VAL A 99 -12.76 -0.23 6.78
C VAL A 99 -14.19 0.12 6.37
N ILE A 100 -15.03 0.63 7.29
CA ILE A 100 -16.37 1.12 6.93
C ILE A 100 -16.27 2.29 5.96
N GLU A 101 -15.40 3.25 6.24
CA GLU A 101 -15.14 4.40 5.38
C GLU A 101 -14.62 3.96 4.01
N GLU A 102 -13.66 3.04 3.95
CA GLU A 102 -13.13 2.49 2.70
C GLU A 102 -14.20 1.78 1.89
N THR A 103 -14.98 0.91 2.53
CA THR A 103 -16.05 0.17 1.87
C THR A 103 -17.11 1.12 1.30
N ALA A 104 -17.46 2.19 2.03
CA ALA A 104 -18.40 3.20 1.55
C ALA A 104 -17.85 3.98 0.35
N HIS A 105 -16.56 4.33 0.39
CA HIS A 105 -15.87 4.99 -0.72
C HIS A 105 -15.87 4.11 -1.98
N LEU A 106 -15.41 2.86 -1.87
CA LEU A 106 -15.36 1.93 -3.00
C LEU A 106 -16.73 1.61 -3.57
N ARG A 107 -17.78 1.52 -2.73
CA ARG A 107 -19.16 1.34 -3.21
C ARG A 107 -19.64 2.54 -4.03
N THR A 108 -19.24 3.75 -3.65
CA THR A 108 -19.56 4.96 -4.43
C THR A 108 -18.86 4.90 -5.78
N LEU A 109 -17.55 4.59 -5.81
CA LEU A 109 -16.79 4.41 -7.05
C LEU A 109 -17.39 3.31 -7.95
N ALA A 110 -17.73 2.16 -7.38
CA ALA A 110 -18.36 1.07 -8.11
C ALA A 110 -19.68 1.45 -8.77
N LYS A 111 -20.53 2.23 -8.08
CA LYS A 111 -21.76 2.75 -8.68
C LYS A 111 -21.47 3.66 -9.88
N THR A 112 -20.47 4.55 -9.76
CA THR A 112 -20.10 5.46 -10.86
C THR A 112 -19.47 4.76 -12.07
N LYS A 113 -18.84 3.60 -11.86
CA LYS A 113 -18.09 2.85 -12.89
C LYS A 113 -18.76 1.53 -13.29
N ASN A 114 -20.03 1.32 -12.90
CA ASN A 114 -20.80 0.11 -13.20
C ASN A 114 -20.07 -1.19 -12.80
N VAL A 115 -19.54 -1.23 -11.57
CA VAL A 115 -18.92 -2.41 -10.95
C VAL A 115 -19.89 -3.04 -9.96
N ILE A 116 -20.16 -4.34 -10.10
CA ILE A 116 -21.07 -5.08 -9.22
C ILE A 116 -20.35 -5.45 -7.92
N GLY A 117 -20.78 -4.86 -6.81
CA GLY A 117 -20.24 -5.13 -5.47
C GLY A 117 -20.94 -6.25 -4.69
N VAL A 118 -21.69 -7.13 -5.35
CA VAL A 118 -22.41 -8.22 -4.67
C VAL A 118 -21.53 -9.49 -4.68
N PRO A 119 -21.31 -10.17 -3.53
CA PRO A 119 -20.55 -11.42 -3.49
C PRO A 119 -21.04 -12.44 -4.53
N PHE A 120 -20.17 -13.32 -5.03
CA PHE A 120 -20.42 -14.28 -6.13
C PHE A 120 -20.70 -13.64 -7.51
N LEU A 121 -21.60 -12.65 -7.60
CA LEU A 121 -21.80 -11.87 -8.84
C LEU A 121 -20.56 -11.05 -9.21
N HIS A 122 -19.86 -10.52 -8.20
CA HIS A 122 -18.58 -9.83 -8.36
C HIS A 122 -17.56 -10.73 -9.06
N TRP A 123 -17.47 -12.01 -8.66
CA TRP A 123 -16.53 -12.96 -9.27
C TRP A 123 -16.81 -13.18 -10.76
N LEU A 124 -18.10 -13.33 -11.11
CA LEU A 124 -18.55 -13.47 -12.50
C LEU A 124 -18.22 -12.25 -13.36
N GLN A 125 -18.09 -11.06 -12.77
CA GLN A 125 -17.63 -9.85 -13.46
C GLN A 125 -16.10 -9.73 -13.48
N PHE A 126 -15.44 -10.03 -12.38
CA PHE A 126 -14.02 -9.76 -12.18
C PHE A 126 -13.14 -10.61 -13.09
N MET A 127 -13.40 -11.92 -13.20
CA MET A 127 -12.56 -12.80 -14.03
C MET A 127 -12.61 -12.44 -15.52
N PRO A 128 -13.79 -12.20 -16.15
CA PRO A 128 -13.83 -11.69 -17.51
C PRO A 128 -13.08 -10.37 -17.71
N MET A 129 -13.09 -9.49 -16.69
CA MET A 129 -12.36 -8.23 -16.72
C MET A 129 -10.84 -8.45 -16.69
N VAL A 130 -10.34 -9.36 -15.84
CA VAL A 130 -8.93 -9.79 -15.83
C VAL A 130 -8.51 -10.27 -17.23
N PHE A 131 -9.31 -11.14 -17.85
CA PHE A 131 -9.02 -11.64 -19.20
C PHE A 131 -9.11 -10.54 -20.27
N GLN A 132 -10.01 -9.59 -20.12
CA GLN A 132 -10.11 -8.45 -21.02
C GLN A 132 -8.88 -7.57 -20.94
N VAL A 133 -8.41 -7.25 -19.72
CA VAL A 133 -7.18 -6.49 -19.50
C VAL A 133 -5.99 -7.22 -20.12
N LEU A 134 -5.77 -8.50 -19.77
CA LEU A 134 -4.69 -9.31 -20.34
C LEU A 134 -4.70 -9.36 -21.87
N ARG A 135 -5.90 -9.38 -22.48
CA ARG A 135 -6.04 -9.39 -23.95
C ARG A 135 -5.67 -8.04 -24.55
N VAL A 136 -6.06 -6.95 -23.91
CA VAL A 136 -5.78 -5.59 -24.38
C VAL A 136 -4.30 -5.25 -24.27
N GLU A 137 -3.66 -5.67 -23.19
CA GLU A 137 -2.24 -5.38 -22.94
C GLU A 137 -1.29 -6.24 -23.78
N LYS A 138 -1.79 -7.32 -24.37
CA LYS A 138 -0.99 -8.22 -25.21
C LYS A 138 -0.39 -7.46 -26.40
N GLY A 139 0.93 -7.46 -26.49
CA GLY A 139 1.69 -6.74 -27.52
C GLY A 139 2.07 -5.31 -27.14
N HIS A 140 1.64 -4.83 -25.96
CA HIS A 140 1.96 -3.50 -25.42
C HIS A 140 2.74 -3.58 -24.11
N GLU A 141 3.26 -4.75 -23.74
CA GLU A 141 3.86 -5.00 -22.42
C GLU A 141 5.04 -4.05 -22.13
N HIS A 142 5.88 -3.78 -23.13
CA HIS A 142 7.01 -2.87 -22.99
C HIS A 142 6.57 -1.41 -22.77
N GLU A 143 5.71 -0.90 -23.65
CA GLU A 143 5.17 0.47 -23.56
C GLU A 143 4.44 0.70 -22.23
N LEU A 144 3.60 -0.26 -21.81
CA LEU A 144 2.91 -0.20 -20.53
C LEU A 144 3.86 -0.26 -19.33
N THR A 145 4.93 -1.04 -19.42
CA THR A 145 5.96 -1.10 -18.37
C THR A 145 6.68 0.25 -18.23
N GLU A 146 7.07 0.87 -19.34
CA GLU A 146 7.69 2.21 -19.33
C GLU A 146 6.73 3.26 -18.77
N LEU A 147 5.46 3.22 -19.14
CA LEU A 147 4.43 4.10 -18.58
C LEU A 147 4.26 3.91 -17.08
N ALA A 148 4.31 2.67 -16.58
CA ALA A 148 4.20 2.39 -15.15
C ALA A 148 5.39 2.99 -14.38
N ILE A 149 6.61 2.79 -14.89
CA ILE A 149 7.84 3.36 -14.33
C ILE A 149 7.81 4.88 -14.35
N LYS A 150 7.43 5.50 -15.47
CA LYS A 150 7.26 6.95 -15.61
C LYS A 150 6.25 7.46 -14.57
N THR A 151 5.08 6.84 -14.49
CA THR A 151 4.01 7.26 -13.57
C THR A 151 4.47 7.23 -12.11
N VAL A 152 5.12 6.15 -11.68
CA VAL A 152 5.63 6.04 -10.30
C VAL A 152 6.76 7.04 -10.04
N SER A 153 7.65 7.21 -11.01
CA SER A 153 8.74 8.21 -10.94
C SER A 153 8.18 9.62 -10.74
N GLU A 154 7.13 10.01 -11.47
CA GLU A 154 6.49 11.32 -11.34
C GLU A 154 5.73 11.50 -10.01
N ILE A 155 5.03 10.46 -9.52
CA ILE A 155 4.31 10.54 -8.24
C ILE A 155 5.29 10.76 -7.06
N TRP A 156 6.43 10.08 -7.10
CA TRP A 156 7.33 9.97 -5.94
C TRP A 156 8.62 10.76 -6.05
N ASP A 157 8.87 11.40 -7.20
CA ASP A 157 10.11 12.11 -7.52
C ASP A 157 11.35 11.20 -7.34
N ILE A 158 11.25 9.96 -7.84
CA ILE A 158 12.33 8.97 -7.81
C ILE A 158 12.84 8.75 -9.23
N PRO A 159 14.18 8.72 -9.48
CA PRO A 159 14.70 8.49 -10.81
C PRO A 159 14.23 7.15 -11.38
N GLN A 160 13.74 7.15 -12.64
CA GLN A 160 13.26 5.93 -13.32
C GLN A 160 14.28 4.78 -13.31
N ALA A 161 15.57 5.10 -13.39
CA ALA A 161 16.65 4.11 -13.32
C ALA A 161 16.72 3.34 -11.97
N ARG A 162 15.96 3.77 -10.95
CA ARG A 162 15.83 3.10 -9.64
C ARG A 162 14.62 2.17 -9.57
N LEU A 163 13.81 2.14 -10.63
CA LEU A 163 12.59 1.35 -10.75
C LEU A 163 12.79 0.26 -11.81
N ASP A 164 12.62 -0.99 -11.42
CA ASP A 164 12.73 -2.17 -12.28
C ASP A 164 11.37 -2.89 -12.30
N GLY A 165 10.54 -2.51 -13.27
CA GLY A 165 9.21 -3.06 -13.47
C GLY A 165 9.17 -4.06 -14.61
N SER A 166 8.34 -5.09 -14.50
CA SER A 166 8.10 -6.03 -15.59
C SER A 166 6.67 -6.58 -15.60
N LEU A 167 6.02 -6.51 -16.77
CA LEU A 167 4.79 -7.24 -17.02
C LEU A 167 5.10 -8.71 -17.36
N THR A 168 4.83 -9.61 -16.42
CA THR A 168 5.13 -11.03 -16.56
C THR A 168 4.19 -11.89 -15.71
N ARG A 169 3.99 -13.14 -16.15
CA ARG A 169 3.27 -14.15 -15.36
C ARG A 169 4.14 -14.78 -14.27
N GLU A 170 5.45 -14.69 -14.40
CA GLU A 170 6.43 -15.16 -13.42
C GLU A 170 6.65 -14.08 -12.37
N THR A 171 5.71 -13.98 -11.42
CA THR A 171 5.67 -12.90 -10.43
C THR A 171 6.60 -13.14 -9.23
N ALA A 172 7.03 -14.38 -8.97
CA ALA A 172 7.91 -14.67 -7.85
C ALA A 172 9.33 -14.12 -8.08
N PHE A 173 9.87 -13.38 -7.10
CA PHE A 173 11.29 -13.06 -6.99
C PHE A 173 11.74 -13.00 -5.53
N GLY A 174 13.02 -13.30 -5.26
CA GLY A 174 13.61 -13.28 -3.91
C GLY A 174 13.21 -14.45 -2.99
N ASN A 175 13.64 -14.36 -1.73
CA ASN A 175 13.30 -15.31 -0.66
C ASN A 175 11.92 -14.98 -0.07
N LEU A 176 10.86 -15.40 -0.76
CA LEU A 176 9.49 -15.24 -0.25
C LEU A 176 9.36 -15.92 1.12
N HIS A 177 8.92 -15.17 2.13
CA HIS A 177 8.60 -15.74 3.43
C HIS A 177 7.58 -16.86 3.26
N THR A 178 7.91 -18.04 3.76
CA THR A 178 7.02 -19.20 3.69
C THR A 178 5.86 -18.95 4.64
N PRO A 179 4.60 -18.89 4.15
CA PRO A 179 3.48 -18.53 5.00
C PRO A 179 3.31 -19.54 6.14
N LYS A 180 3.23 -19.05 7.39
CA LYS A 180 3.09 -19.87 8.60
C LYS A 180 1.70 -20.54 8.64
N THR A 181 0.68 -19.86 8.12
CA THR A 181 -0.73 -20.31 8.20
C THR A 181 -1.23 -20.94 6.90
N ALA A 182 -2.31 -21.73 7.01
CA ALA A 182 -3.01 -22.25 5.84
C ALA A 182 -3.60 -21.12 4.96
N LEU A 183 -4.06 -20.03 5.59
CA LEU A 183 -4.59 -18.87 4.91
C LEU A 183 -3.51 -18.14 4.11
N GLY A 184 -2.32 -17.96 4.68
CA GLY A 184 -1.19 -17.38 3.95
C GLY A 184 -0.72 -18.25 2.77
N ARG A 185 -0.83 -19.58 2.85
CA ARG A 185 -0.56 -20.46 1.70
C ARG A 185 -1.56 -20.29 0.56
N ILE A 186 -2.85 -20.09 0.89
CA ILE A 186 -3.90 -19.77 -0.11
C ILE A 186 -3.62 -18.40 -0.74
N ALA A 187 -3.31 -17.38 0.09
CA ALA A 187 -2.98 -16.05 -0.37
C ALA A 187 -1.84 -16.06 -1.41
N ARG A 188 -0.75 -16.79 -1.12
CA ARG A 188 0.41 -16.93 -2.02
C ARG A 188 0.04 -17.48 -3.40
N ASN A 189 -0.89 -18.42 -3.48
CA ASN A 189 -1.32 -19.01 -4.76
C ASN A 189 -2.22 -18.08 -5.59
N GLY A 190 -2.73 -16.99 -5.01
CA GLY A 190 -3.55 -15.98 -5.66
C GLY A 190 -2.82 -14.66 -5.98
N VAL A 191 -1.49 -14.61 -5.79
CA VAL A 191 -0.68 -13.41 -6.00
C VAL A 191 -0.52 -13.13 -7.50
N LEU A 192 -1.08 -12.00 -7.96
CA LEU A 192 -1.04 -11.55 -9.36
C LEU A 192 0.04 -10.50 -9.65
N GLY A 193 0.77 -10.09 -8.60
CA GLY A 193 1.90 -9.18 -8.67
C GLY A 193 2.74 -9.25 -7.41
N TYR A 194 4.01 -8.88 -7.50
CA TYR A 194 4.91 -8.81 -6.38
C TYR A 194 5.84 -7.60 -6.54
N GLY A 195 6.02 -6.84 -5.47
CA GLY A 195 6.83 -5.64 -5.42
C GLY A 195 7.65 -5.60 -4.13
N GLY A 196 8.86 -5.06 -4.22
CA GLY A 196 9.78 -4.96 -3.09
C GLY A 196 11.02 -4.16 -3.42
N VAL A 197 12.01 -4.24 -2.52
CA VAL A 197 13.27 -3.53 -2.63
C VAL A 197 14.42 -4.54 -2.68
N GLU A 198 15.33 -4.37 -3.62
CA GLU A 198 16.51 -5.21 -3.82
C GLU A 198 17.79 -4.38 -3.70
N LEU A 199 18.74 -4.82 -2.88
CA LEU A 199 20.08 -4.23 -2.85
C LEU A 199 20.91 -4.82 -4.00
N ARG A 200 21.32 -3.98 -4.96
CA ARG A 200 22.21 -4.37 -6.05
C ARG A 200 23.50 -3.56 -5.95
N GLY A 201 24.59 -4.23 -5.55
CA GLY A 201 25.84 -3.54 -5.21
C GLY A 201 25.64 -2.66 -3.98
N ASP A 202 25.86 -1.35 -4.12
CA ASP A 202 25.75 -0.34 -3.07
C ASP A 202 24.43 0.45 -3.11
N ARG A 203 23.47 0.07 -3.97
CA ARG A 203 22.22 0.85 -4.13
C ARG A 203 20.97 -0.03 -4.12
N PHE A 204 19.91 0.50 -3.53
CA PHE A 204 18.60 -0.16 -3.47
C PHE A 204 17.71 0.11 -4.69
N PHE A 205 17.20 -0.91 -5.36
CA PHE A 205 16.28 -0.76 -6.48
C PHE A 205 14.88 -1.20 -6.07
N VAL A 206 13.86 -0.49 -6.52
CA VAL A 206 12.48 -0.94 -6.42
C VAL A 206 12.25 -1.92 -7.55
N VAL A 207 11.86 -3.15 -7.22
CA VAL A 207 11.60 -4.21 -8.20
C VAL A 207 10.13 -4.60 -8.12
N ALA A 208 9.48 -4.71 -9.27
CA ALA A 208 8.08 -5.11 -9.35
C ALA A 208 7.81 -5.99 -10.57
N LYS A 209 7.04 -7.06 -10.37
CA LYS A 209 6.55 -7.94 -11.43
C LYS A 209 5.05 -8.12 -11.28
N ALA A 210 4.29 -7.95 -12.35
CA ALA A 210 2.85 -8.13 -12.29
C ALA A 210 2.27 -8.63 -13.60
N TRP A 211 1.08 -9.22 -13.54
CA TRP A 211 0.40 -9.75 -14.73
C TRP A 211 -0.15 -8.64 -15.63
N VAL A 212 -0.54 -7.51 -15.05
CA VAL A 212 -1.22 -6.42 -15.76
C VAL A 212 -0.76 -5.04 -15.30
N TYR A 213 -0.88 -4.03 -16.16
CA TYR A 213 -0.39 -2.67 -15.90
C TYR A 213 -0.86 -2.07 -14.57
N PRO A 214 -2.16 -2.09 -14.21
CA PRO A 214 -2.60 -1.49 -12.96
C PRO A 214 -1.93 -2.13 -11.73
N LEU A 215 -1.71 -3.45 -11.77
CA LEU A 215 -1.00 -4.16 -10.70
C LEU A 215 0.50 -3.84 -10.70
N LEU A 216 1.13 -3.64 -11.86
CA LEU A 216 2.53 -3.23 -11.91
C LEU A 216 2.72 -1.87 -11.23
N VAL A 217 1.83 -0.91 -11.49
CA VAL A 217 1.84 0.39 -10.81
C VAL A 217 1.64 0.22 -9.30
N HIS A 218 0.69 -0.63 -8.88
CA HIS A 218 0.46 -0.94 -7.46
C HIS A 218 1.74 -1.46 -6.78
N GLU A 219 2.40 -2.45 -7.37
CA GLU A 219 3.60 -3.07 -6.80
C GLU A 219 4.81 -2.13 -6.83
N LEU A 220 4.97 -1.30 -7.86
CA LEU A 220 6.02 -0.27 -7.93
C LEU A 220 5.83 0.80 -6.85
N VAL A 221 4.60 1.25 -6.62
CA VAL A 221 4.30 2.20 -5.52
C VAL A 221 4.55 1.55 -4.17
N LYS A 222 4.09 0.30 -3.97
CA LYS A 222 4.36 -0.47 -2.75
C LYS A 222 5.86 -0.53 -2.45
N GLY A 223 6.68 -0.95 -3.42
CA GLY A 223 8.13 -1.03 -3.25
C GLY A 223 8.81 0.34 -3.08
N THR A 224 8.26 1.40 -3.69
CA THR A 224 8.75 2.78 -3.52
C THR A 224 8.54 3.28 -2.09
N VAL A 225 7.33 3.13 -1.55
CA VAL A 225 7.04 3.55 -0.17
C VAL A 225 7.80 2.68 0.83
N GLU A 226 7.95 1.38 0.54
CA GLU A 226 8.81 0.48 1.31
C GLU A 226 10.26 1.01 1.38
N LEU A 227 10.85 1.38 0.24
CA LEU A 227 12.20 1.94 0.18
C LEU A 227 12.35 3.18 1.05
N ILE A 228 11.36 4.08 1.03
CA ILE A 228 11.35 5.28 1.88
C ILE A 228 11.24 4.90 3.36
N CYS A 229 10.39 3.92 3.69
CA CYS A 229 10.18 3.45 5.05
C CYS A 229 11.43 2.77 5.65
N LEU A 230 12.37 2.25 4.85
CA LEU A 230 13.63 1.68 5.33
C LEU A 230 14.48 2.70 6.12
N HIS A 231 14.32 4.00 5.90
CA HIS A 231 14.94 5.05 6.73
C HIS A 231 14.51 5.04 8.19
N GLY A 232 13.41 4.35 8.52
CA GLY A 232 12.92 4.17 9.88
C GLY A 232 13.36 2.88 10.55
N LEU A 233 13.99 1.97 9.81
CA LEU A 233 14.37 0.63 10.24
C LEU A 233 15.88 0.39 10.20
N ASN A 234 16.63 1.21 9.46
CA ASN A 234 18.09 1.08 9.29
C ASN A 234 18.91 1.35 10.56
N GLU A 235 18.31 1.89 11.62
CA GLU A 235 18.94 2.09 12.93
C GLU A 235 18.79 0.89 13.88
N LEU A 236 17.98 -0.10 13.51
CA LEU A 236 17.80 -1.32 14.31
C LEU A 236 19.02 -2.23 14.17
N ASP A 237 19.40 -2.90 15.25
CA ASP A 237 20.36 -4.01 15.18
C ASP A 237 19.75 -5.19 14.39
N ASP A 238 20.60 -5.99 13.75
CA ASP A 238 20.19 -7.10 12.88
C ASP A 238 19.20 -8.07 13.57
N ALA A 239 19.40 -8.37 14.84
CA ALA A 239 18.54 -9.31 15.57
C ALA A 239 17.13 -8.72 15.81
N THR A 240 17.06 -7.43 16.16
CA THR A 240 15.79 -6.71 16.28
C THR A 240 15.10 -6.56 14.92
N TYR A 241 15.84 -6.20 13.87
CA TYR A 241 15.30 -6.08 12.51
C TYR A 241 14.68 -7.41 12.06
N ASP A 242 15.42 -8.52 12.16
CA ASP A 242 14.94 -9.85 11.80
C ASP A 242 13.71 -10.28 12.60
N ALA A 243 13.65 -9.93 13.88
CA ALA A 243 12.49 -10.20 14.72
C ALA A 243 11.26 -9.38 14.29
N VAL A 244 11.46 -8.09 14.00
CA VAL A 244 10.39 -7.18 13.55
C VAL A 244 9.84 -7.62 12.20
N THR A 245 10.69 -7.81 11.19
CA THR A 245 10.30 -8.24 9.85
C THR A 245 9.58 -9.58 9.88
N ARG A 246 10.11 -10.56 10.63
CA ARG A 246 9.51 -11.89 10.76
C ARG A 246 8.11 -11.88 11.39
N GLU A 247 7.80 -10.92 12.25
CA GLU A 247 6.48 -10.84 12.88
C GLU A 247 5.52 -9.90 12.14
N ALA A 248 6.00 -8.78 11.58
CA ALA A 248 5.15 -7.78 10.95
C ALA A 248 4.89 -8.01 9.45
N ASP A 249 5.78 -8.69 8.73
CA ASP A 249 5.70 -8.87 7.27
C ASP A 249 5.07 -10.22 6.90
N GLN A 250 4.01 -10.60 7.62
CA GLN A 250 3.23 -11.79 7.31
C GLN A 250 2.28 -11.51 6.14
N LEU A 251 2.30 -12.37 5.12
CA LEU A 251 1.48 -12.22 3.91
C LEU A 251 -0.03 -12.09 4.21
N GLU A 252 -0.51 -12.78 5.24
CA GLU A 252 -1.91 -12.71 5.68
C GLU A 252 -2.31 -11.31 6.19
N TYR A 253 -1.36 -10.50 6.66
CA TYR A 253 -1.63 -9.14 7.13
C TYR A 253 -1.92 -8.20 5.98
N GLU A 254 -1.37 -8.44 4.78
CA GLU A 254 -1.59 -7.59 3.62
C GLU A 254 -3.07 -7.43 3.30
N ALA A 255 -3.86 -8.52 3.39
CA ALA A 255 -5.30 -8.47 3.14
C ALA A 255 -6.03 -7.54 4.13
N TRP A 256 -5.67 -7.56 5.41
CA TRP A 256 -6.28 -6.69 6.44
C TRP A 256 -5.79 -5.26 6.32
N LEU A 257 -4.51 -5.05 6.01
CA LEU A 257 -3.95 -3.73 5.77
C LEU A 257 -4.52 -3.09 4.51
N LEU A 258 -4.84 -3.85 3.45
CA LEU A 258 -5.53 -3.35 2.26
C LEU A 258 -6.99 -2.95 2.53
N GLN A 259 -7.64 -3.52 3.56
CA GLN A 259 -9.00 -3.10 3.95
C GLN A 259 -9.02 -1.73 4.64
N ALA A 260 -8.04 -1.43 5.49
CA ALA A 260 -8.02 -0.21 6.33
C ALA A 260 -7.06 0.87 5.80
N GLY A 261 -5.97 0.45 5.17
CA GLY A 261 -4.87 1.28 4.68
C GLY A 261 -5.30 2.39 3.72
N PRO A 262 -6.16 2.16 2.71
CA PRO A 262 -6.49 3.22 1.76
C PRO A 262 -7.27 4.37 2.40
N ALA A 263 -8.15 4.09 3.39
CA ALA A 263 -8.80 5.13 4.18
C ALA A 263 -7.81 5.89 5.07
N MET A 264 -6.90 5.17 5.74
CA MET A 264 -5.85 5.80 6.54
C MET A 264 -4.95 6.70 5.69
N TRP A 265 -4.55 6.21 4.51
CA TRP A 265 -3.74 6.93 3.54
C TRP A 265 -4.40 8.22 3.07
N ARG A 266 -5.69 8.19 2.71
CA ARG A 266 -6.42 9.40 2.31
C ARG A 266 -6.49 10.46 3.42
N LYS A 267 -6.57 10.05 4.69
CA LYS A 267 -6.50 10.98 5.83
C LYS A 267 -5.08 11.52 6.01
N PHE A 268 -4.06 10.68 5.87
CA PHE A 268 -2.66 11.08 5.96
C PHE A 268 -2.26 12.11 4.89
N ILE A 269 -2.58 11.86 3.62
CA ILE A 269 -2.29 12.83 2.54
C ILE A 269 -3.06 14.15 2.73
N ALA A 270 -4.23 14.14 3.37
CA ALA A 270 -5.02 15.34 3.63
C ALA A 270 -4.40 16.26 4.70
N VAL A 271 -3.53 15.73 5.55
CA VAL A 271 -2.77 16.51 6.55
C VAL A 271 -1.31 16.73 6.15
N THR A 272 -0.85 16.14 5.05
CA THR A 272 0.52 16.32 4.57
C THR A 272 0.73 17.77 4.09
N PRO A 273 1.81 18.45 4.50
CA PRO A 273 2.13 19.80 4.03
C PRO A 273 2.27 19.83 2.49
N ARG A 274 1.66 20.82 1.83
CA ARG A 274 1.63 20.90 0.36
C ARG A 274 2.94 21.39 -0.26
N ASP A 275 3.75 22.08 0.52
CA ASP A 275 5.05 22.62 0.13
C ASP A 275 6.21 21.64 0.34
N ILE A 276 5.92 20.45 0.89
CA ILE A 276 6.90 19.39 1.14
C ILE A 276 6.52 18.17 0.30
N SER A 277 7.50 17.54 -0.36
CA SER A 277 7.19 16.35 -1.17
C SER A 277 6.67 15.20 -0.29
N LEU A 278 5.80 14.38 -0.86
CA LEU A 278 5.20 13.26 -0.15
C LEU A 278 6.25 12.23 0.28
N ALA A 279 7.25 11.98 -0.58
CA ALA A 279 8.38 11.11 -0.24
C ALA A 279 9.15 11.63 0.97
N HIS A 280 9.43 12.94 1.01
CA HIS A 280 10.14 13.56 2.13
C HIS A 280 9.33 13.48 3.43
N THR A 281 8.02 13.72 3.35
CA THR A 281 7.10 13.60 4.50
C THR A 281 7.12 12.18 5.08
N ILE A 282 6.99 11.14 4.24
CA ILE A 282 6.99 9.74 4.69
C ILE A 282 8.32 9.37 5.30
N MET A 283 9.44 9.83 4.74
CA MET A 283 10.77 9.56 5.31
C MET A 283 10.87 10.02 6.76
N HIS A 284 10.40 11.23 7.07
CA HIS A 284 10.40 11.76 8.44
C HIS A 284 9.44 11.01 9.35
N VAL A 285 8.24 10.67 8.85
CA VAL A 285 7.27 9.85 9.58
C VAL A 285 7.85 8.47 9.90
N ALA A 286 8.54 7.83 8.96
CA ALA A 286 9.18 6.53 9.16
C ALA A 286 10.29 6.58 10.23
N ARG A 287 11.03 7.68 10.32
CA ARG A 287 12.08 7.90 11.33
C ARG A 287 11.55 8.11 12.74
N LEU A 288 10.25 8.38 12.93
CA LEU A 288 9.69 8.54 14.26
C LEU A 288 9.89 7.27 15.10
N ASN A 289 10.15 7.47 16.39
CA ASN A 289 10.09 6.39 17.36
C ASN A 289 8.65 5.80 17.42
N PRO A 290 8.49 4.53 17.86
CA PRO A 290 7.19 3.86 17.82
C PRO A 290 6.03 4.64 18.45
N LYS A 291 6.24 5.24 19.62
CA LYS A 291 5.19 5.97 20.34
C LYS A 291 4.80 7.29 19.62
N PRO A 292 5.75 8.19 19.27
CA PRO A 292 5.42 9.37 18.47
C PRO A 292 4.73 9.06 17.13
N LEU A 293 5.13 7.98 16.44
CA LEU A 293 4.47 7.55 15.22
C LEU A 293 3.01 7.16 15.47
N GLU A 294 2.77 6.32 16.49
CA GLU A 294 1.41 5.90 16.87
C GLU A 294 0.54 7.11 17.23
N GLU A 295 1.06 8.05 18.03
CA GLU A 295 0.36 9.27 18.43
C GLU A 295 0.02 10.16 17.24
N LEU A 296 0.98 10.37 16.32
CA LEU A 296 0.74 11.12 15.08
C LEU A 296 -0.36 10.48 14.24
N MET A 297 -0.33 9.16 14.04
CA MET A 297 -1.35 8.46 13.25
C MET A 297 -2.73 8.49 13.90
N MET A 298 -2.81 8.46 15.23
CA MET A 298 -4.08 8.67 15.94
C MET A 298 -4.58 10.11 15.76
N GLN A 299 -3.71 11.12 15.85
CA GLN A 299 -4.07 12.52 15.61
C GLN A 299 -4.58 12.76 14.19
N VAL A 300 -4.01 12.11 13.18
CA VAL A 300 -4.50 12.17 11.78
C VAL A 300 -6.00 11.79 11.70
N ILE A 301 -6.47 10.91 12.58
CA ILE A 301 -7.88 10.49 12.65
C ILE A 301 -8.69 11.40 13.59
N GLU A 302 -8.19 11.68 14.78
CA GLU A 302 -8.92 12.36 15.87
C GLU A 302 -8.93 13.89 15.74
N SER A 303 -7.83 14.48 15.26
CA SER A 303 -7.59 15.93 15.23
C SER A 303 -6.74 16.34 14.02
N PRO A 304 -7.28 16.26 12.78
CA PRO A 304 -6.51 16.44 11.54
C PRO A 304 -5.79 17.78 11.42
N ASP A 305 -6.36 18.86 11.97
CA ASP A 305 -5.72 20.19 11.94
C ASP A 305 -4.47 20.22 12.83
N HIS A 306 -4.56 19.67 14.04
CA HIS A 306 -3.38 19.53 14.91
C HIS A 306 -2.34 18.59 14.31
N ALA A 307 -2.77 17.50 13.67
CA ALA A 307 -1.86 16.58 13.00
C ALA A 307 -1.08 17.27 11.86
N ARG A 308 -1.73 18.16 11.10
CA ARG A 308 -1.11 18.96 10.05
C ARG A 308 -0.03 19.88 10.62
N ASP A 309 -0.36 20.62 11.68
CA ASP A 309 0.56 21.57 12.31
C ASP A 309 1.78 20.83 12.90
N ASN A 310 1.53 19.75 13.65
CA ASN A 310 2.58 18.92 14.25
C ASN A 310 3.49 18.29 13.18
N LEU A 311 2.93 17.81 12.07
CA LEU A 311 3.71 17.23 10.99
C LEU A 311 4.60 18.27 10.28
N ALA A 312 4.07 19.48 10.06
CA ALA A 312 4.84 20.57 9.48
C ALA A 312 5.99 21.01 10.41
N GLU A 313 5.73 21.14 11.71
CA GLU A 313 6.74 21.50 12.70
C GLU A 313 7.83 20.43 12.85
N LEU A 314 7.43 19.15 12.88
CA LEU A 314 8.34 18.01 12.94
C LEU A 314 9.35 18.03 11.78
N ILE A 315 8.88 18.25 10.55
CA ILE A 315 9.75 18.20 9.38
C ILE A 315 10.69 19.41 9.37
N ARG A 316 10.17 20.63 9.58
CA ARG A 316 10.97 21.86 9.56
C ARG A 316 12.02 21.91 10.68
N SER A 317 11.70 21.43 11.88
CA SER A 317 12.65 21.40 13.00
C SER A 317 13.83 20.46 12.73
N LYS A 318 13.60 19.33 12.05
CA LYS A 318 14.65 18.39 11.66
C LYS A 318 15.54 18.94 10.53
N GLU A 319 14.96 19.68 9.60
CA GLU A 319 15.73 20.36 8.54
C GLU A 319 16.64 21.44 9.11
N ASN A 320 16.14 22.28 10.02
CA ASN A 320 16.96 23.30 10.67
C ASN A 320 18.12 22.68 11.46
N ALA A 321 17.86 21.61 12.20
CA ALA A 321 18.90 20.91 12.96
C ALA A 321 19.96 20.24 12.06
N ALA A 322 19.58 19.75 10.88
CA ALA A 322 20.52 19.19 9.91
C ALA A 322 21.40 20.28 9.28
N ASN A 323 20.82 21.42 8.91
CA ASN A 323 21.54 22.55 8.34
C ASN A 323 22.55 23.14 9.34
N GLU A 324 22.19 23.26 10.62
CA GLU A 324 23.10 23.73 11.68
C GLU A 324 24.26 22.75 11.93
N ALA A 325 24.04 21.44 11.71
CA ALA A 325 25.09 20.42 11.88
C ALA A 325 26.07 20.39 10.70
N ASP A 326 25.64 20.74 9.49
CA ASP A 326 26.51 20.82 8.30
C ASP A 326 27.34 22.12 8.25
N GLU A 327 27.01 23.12 9.08
CA GLU A 327 27.74 24.39 9.22
C GLU A 327 28.86 24.37 10.29
N LEU A 328 29.02 23.27 11.06
CA LEU A 328 30.00 23.10 12.14
C LEU A 328 31.18 22.19 11.76
#